data_AF-A0A0J1IIQ8-F1
#
_entry.id   AF-A0A0J1IIQ8-F1
#
_cell.length_a   1.000
_cell.length_b   1.000
_cell.length_c   1.000
_cell.angle_alpha   90.00
_cell.angle_beta   90.00
_cell.angle_gamma   90.00
#
_symmetry.space_group_name_H-M   'P 1'
#
loop_
_entity.id
_entity.type
_entity.pdbx_description
1 polymer ?
#
loop_
_entity_poly.entity_id
_entity_poly.type
_entity_poly.pdbx_seq_one_letter_code
_entity_poly.pdbx_strand_id
1 'polypeptide(L)' 'MIWLFISIFVILFNIPFGYWRKDVRKFSLPWFLSVHLPVPVIIFLRVLFGLGWGLSTFPLLIG' A
#
# COMPACT_ATOMS: atom_id res chain seq x y z
N MET A 1 18.96 4.44 1.33
CA MET A 1 18.21 5.56 1.96
C MET A 1 16.77 5.65 1.45
N ILE A 2 16.54 5.92 0.15
CA ILE A 2 15.19 6.18 -0.40
C ILE A 2 14.16 5.07 -0.15
N TRP A 3 14.60 3.80 -0.22
CA TRP A 3 13.77 2.62 0.03
C TRP A 3 13.13 2.60 1.42
N LEU A 4 13.88 3.00 2.46
CA LEU A 4 13.38 3.03 3.83
C LEU A 4 12.26 4.06 4.00
N PHE A 5 12.43 5.25 3.40
CA PHE A 5 11.41 6.29 3.43
C PHE A 5 10.13 5.85 2.72
N ILE A 6 10.24 5.16 1.58
CA ILE A 6 9.09 4.68 0.83
C ILE A 6 8.39 3.54 1.60
N SER A 7 9.12 2.63 2.23
CA SER A 7 8.55 1.60 3.09
C SER A 7 7.79 2.18 4.29
N ILE A 8 8.38 3.15 4.99
CA ILE A 8 7.71 3.83 6.11
C ILE A 8 6.45 4.54 5.61
N PHE A 9 6.53 5.24 4.48
CA PHE A 9 5.37 5.87 3.87
C PHE A 9 4.27 4.86 3.55
N VAL A 10 4.60 3.73 2.93
CA VAL A 10 3.63 2.68 2.57
C VAL A 10 2.96 2.10 3.81
N ILE A 11 3.70 1.86 4.89
CA ILE A 11 3.13 1.37 6.16
C ILE A 11 2.16 2.41 6.73
N LEU A 12 2.61 3.66 6.89
CA LEU A 12 1.78 4.73 7.44
C LEU A 12 0.54 4.99 6.58
N PHE A 13 0.69 4.91 5.26
CA PHE A 13 -0.39 5.09 4.31
C PHE A 13 -1.41 3.95 4.40
N ASN A 14 -0.99 2.70 4.63
CA ASN A 14 -1.92 1.57 4.74
C ASN A 14 -2.68 1.51 6.08
N ILE A 15 -2.14 2.06 7.17
CA ILE A 15 -2.80 2.03 8.49
C ILE A 15 -4.24 2.58 8.45
N PRO A 16 -4.52 3.79 7.92
CA PRO A 16 -5.88 4.30 7.76
C PRO A 16 -6.80 3.38 6.95
N PHE A 17 -6.31 2.78 5.88
CA PHE A 17 -7.09 1.85 5.06
C PHE A 17 -7.36 0.52 5.79
N GLY A 18 -6.46 0.12 6.70
CA GLY A 18 -6.68 -1.01 7.61
C GLY A 18 -7.84 -0.77 8.57
N TYR A 19 -7.91 0.41 9.19
CA TYR A 19 -9.05 0.83 10.01
C TYR A 19 -10.34 0.92 9.19
N TRP A 20 -10.29 1.59 8.04
CA TRP A 20 -11.46 1.71 7.16
C TRP A 20 -12.02 0.34 6.75
N ARG A 21 -11.14 -0.62 6.41
CA ARG A 21 -11.54 -1.99 6.04
C ARG A 21 -12.21 -2.76 7.18
N LYS A 22 -11.83 -2.48 8.43
CA LYS A 22 -12.40 -3.10 9.63
C LYS A 22 -13.84 -2.64 9.86
N ASP A 23 -14.16 -1.40 9.54
CA ASP A 23 -15.43 -0.75 9.88
C ASP A 23 -16.52 -0.92 8.80
N VAL A 24 -16.19 -1.59 7.69
CA VAL A 24 -17.11 -1.80 6.55
C VAL A 24 -17.44 -3.28 6.36
N ARG A 25 -18.63 -3.58 5.84
CA ARG A 25 -19.05 -4.95 5.54
C ARG A 25 -18.12 -5.58 4.49
N LYS A 26 -17.58 -6.76 4.78
CA LYS A 26 -16.75 -7.52 3.81
C LYS A 26 -17.49 -7.71 2.49
N PHE A 27 -16.77 -7.59 1.37
CA PHE A 27 -17.30 -7.64 0.00
C PHE A 27 -18.30 -6.54 -0.39
N SER A 28 -18.45 -5.49 0.42
CA SER A 28 -19.15 -4.28 0.01
C SER A 28 -18.24 -3.40 -0.88
N LEU A 29 -18.83 -2.44 -1.59
CA LEU A 29 -18.06 -1.47 -2.37
C LEU A 29 -17.04 -0.68 -1.51
N PRO A 30 -17.38 -0.18 -0.31
CA PRO A 30 -16.39 0.44 0.58
C PRO A 30 -15.25 -0.51 0.98
N TRP A 31 -15.54 -1.79 1.22
CA TRP A 31 -14.50 -2.78 1.50
C TRP A 31 -13.58 -2.95 0.30
N PHE A 32 -14.13 -3.10 -0.91
CA PHE A 32 -13.37 -3.19 -2.15
C PHE A 32 -12.44 -1.99 -2.33
N LEU A 33 -12.96 -0.77 -2.16
CA LEU A 33 -12.18 0.47 -2.26
C LEU A 33 -11.08 0.54 -1.19
N SER A 34 -11.38 0.16 0.06
CA SER A 34 -10.39 0.16 1.15
C SER A 34 -9.20 -0.77 0.90
N VAL A 35 -9.41 -1.84 0.13
CA VAL A 35 -8.36 -2.81 -0.23
C VAL A 35 -7.61 -2.38 -1.49
N HIS A 36 -8.34 -1.87 -2.49
CA HIS A 36 -7.75 -1.64 -3.82
C HIS A 36 -7.20 -0.24 -4.00
N LEU A 37 -7.72 0.80 -3.35
CA LEU A 37 -7.17 2.17 -3.51
C LEU A 37 -5.70 2.29 -3.11
N PRO A 38 -5.19 1.61 -2.06
CA PRO A 38 -3.76 1.66 -1.74
C PRO A 38 -2.86 1.10 -2.83
N VAL A 39 -3.34 0.10 -3.60
CA VAL A 39 -2.50 -0.63 -4.56
C VAL A 39 -2.04 0.27 -5.72
N PRO A 40 -2.91 0.99 -6.47
CA PRO A 40 -2.50 1.95 -7.49
C PRO A 40 -1.57 3.04 -6.96
N VAL A 41 -1.76 3.50 -5.73
CA VAL A 41 -0.88 4.52 -5.11
C VAL A 41 0.54 3.96 -4.93
N ILE A 42 0.66 2.73 -4.43
CA ILE A 42 1.97 2.07 -4.27
C ILE A 42 2.62 1.80 -5.64
N ILE A 43 1.84 1.36 -6.64
CA ILE A 43 2.34 1.16 -8.01
C ILE A 43 2.86 2.47 -8.59
N PHE A 44 2.10 3.57 -8.43
CA PHE A 44 2.51 4.89 -8.90
C PHE A 44 3.81 5.35 -8.24
N LEU A 45 3.94 5.21 -6.93
CA LEU A 45 5.18 5.53 -6.21
C LEU A 45 6.36 4.68 -6.71
N ARG A 46 6.14 3.40 -6.97
CA ARG A 46 7.18 2.52 -7.51
C ARG A 46 7.67 3.00 -8.87
N VAL A 47 6.76 3.35 -9.78
CA VAL A 47 7.12 3.87 -11.11
C VAL A 47 7.82 5.23 -10.99
N LEU A 48 7.31 6.13 -10.15
CA LEU A 48 7.85 7.49 -9.97
C LEU A 48 9.29 7.47 -9.44
N PHE A 49 9.60 6.59 -8.50
CA PHE A 49 10.93 6.47 -7.89
C PHE A 49 11.82 5.40 -8.55
N GLY A 50 11.40 4.81 -9.67
CA GLY A 50 12.16 3.78 -10.38
C GLY A 50 12.40 2.52 -9.54
N LEU A 51 11.50 2.20 -8.61
CA LEU A 51 11.60 1.02 -7.78
C LEU A 51 11.28 -0.22 -8.64
N GLY A 52 12.30 -0.99 -8.98
CA GLY A 52 12.14 -2.23 -9.74
C GLY A 52 11.25 -3.25 -9.02
N TRP A 53 10.78 -4.25 -9.78
CA TRP A 53 9.90 -5.32 -9.29
C TRP A 53 10.68 -6.54 -8.76
N GLY A 54 11.87 -6.32 -8.19
CA GLY A 54 12.68 -7.41 -7.64
C GLY A 54 12.09 -7.93 -6.34
N LEU A 55 12.14 -9.26 -6.10
CA LEU A 55 11.61 -9.89 -4.89
C LEU A 55 12.14 -9.27 -3.58
N SER A 56 13.36 -8.71 -3.59
CA SER A 56 13.96 -7.98 -2.46
C SER A 56 13.18 -6.73 -2.02
N THR A 57 12.33 -6.17 -2.91
CA THR A 57 11.57 -4.94 -2.66
C THR A 57 10.17 -5.22 -2.10
N PHE A 58 9.72 -6.47 -2.05
CA PHE A 58 8.39 -6.86 -1.58
C PHE A 58 8.29 -7.08 -0.07
N PRO A 59 9.24 -7.75 0.62
CA PRO A 59 9.20 -7.92 2.07
C PRO A 59 9.20 -6.58 2.83
N LEU A 60 9.81 -5.56 2.23
CA LEU A 60 9.84 -4.18 2.73
C LEU A 60 8.55 -3.38 2.47
N LEU A 61 7.57 -3.96 1.76
CA LEU A 61 6.31 -3.33 1.36
C LEU A 61 5.06 -4.15 1.76
N ILE A 62 5.23 -5.31 2.39
CA ILE A 62 4.11 -6.08 2.95
C ILE A 62 3.81 -5.49 4.34
N GLY A 63 2.73 -4.72 4.42
CA GLY A 63 2.07 -4.26 5.64
C GLY A 63 0.56 -4.43 5.48
#